data_AF-A0A5J4P5X1-F1
#
_entry.id   AF-A0A5J4P5X1-F1
#
_cell.length_a   1.000
_cell.length_b   1.000
_cell.length_c   1.000
_cell.angle_alpha   90.00
_cell.angle_beta   90.00
_cell.angle_gamma   90.00
#
_symmetry.space_group_name_H-M   'P 1'
#
loop_
_entity.id
_entity.type
_entity.pdbx_description
1 polymer ?
#
loop_
_entity_poly.entity_id
_entity_poly.type
_entity_poly.pdbx_seq_one_letter_code
_entity_poly.pdbx_strand_id
1 'polypeptide(L)'
;MEYKKIQQNELQFRSSTGLSPAEFEALSVDFSVELRTYMSKYTFEGKERVRLYKPRKRSSLPTVEDKLFFILVFMKTNPRKEHH
;
A
#
# COMPACT_ATOMS: atom_id res chain seq x y z
N MET A 1 10.77 0.55 1.14
CA MET A 1 10.57 0.43 -0.33
C MET A 1 10.37 1.82 -0.87
N GLU A 2 10.78 2.08 -2.10
CA GLU A 2 10.68 3.41 -2.70
C GLU A 2 10.02 3.27 -4.07
N TYR A 3 8.69 3.45 -4.09
CA TYR A 3 7.86 3.30 -5.28
C TYR A 3 8.44 4.03 -6.50
N LYS A 4 8.92 5.27 -6.30
CA LYS A 4 9.46 6.13 -7.37
C LYS A 4 10.68 5.53 -8.09
N LYS A 5 11.47 4.69 -7.43
CA LYS A 5 12.62 4.01 -8.07
C LYS A 5 12.18 2.82 -8.91
N ILE A 6 11.14 2.10 -8.49
CA ILE A 6 10.67 0.88 -9.14
C ILE A 6 9.74 1.23 -10.33
N GLN A 7 8.98 2.32 -10.22
CA GLN A 7 8.12 2.82 -11.30
C GLN A 7 8.90 3.10 -12.60
N GLN A 8 10.19 3.44 -12.52
CA GLN A 8 11.05 3.71 -13.68
C GLN A 8 11.26 2.47 -14.57
N ASN A 9 11.02 1.26 -14.05
CA ASN A 9 11.07 0.03 -14.81
C ASN A 9 9.67 -0.58 -14.92
N GLU A 10 8.93 -0.16 -15.94
CA GLU A 10 7.53 -0.56 -16.16
C GLU A 10 7.34 -2.08 -16.22
N LEU A 11 8.28 -2.81 -16.85
CA LEU A 11 8.27 -4.27 -16.94
C LEU A 11 8.35 -4.92 -15.56
N GLN A 12 9.29 -4.48 -14.73
CA GLN A 12 9.44 -4.97 -13.36
C GLN A 12 8.26 -4.58 -12.48
N PHE A 13 7.76 -3.36 -12.65
CA PHE A 13 6.60 -2.85 -11.93
C PHE A 13 5.37 -3.70 -12.20
N ARG A 14 5.01 -3.89 -13.48
CA ARG A 14 3.86 -4.69 -13.91
C ARG A 14 4.00 -6.16 -13.53
N SER A 15 5.21 -6.70 -13.59
CA SER A 15 5.49 -8.06 -13.09
C SER A 15 5.23 -8.18 -11.59
N SER A 16 5.52 -7.13 -10.80
CA SER A 16 5.39 -7.15 -9.34
C SER A 16 3.98 -6.82 -8.83
N THR A 17 3.25 -5.93 -9.49
CA THR A 17 1.92 -5.45 -9.06
C THR A 17 0.77 -6.01 -9.90
N GLY A 18 1.05 -6.42 -11.15
CA GLY A 18 0.02 -6.77 -12.13
C GLY A 18 -0.61 -5.57 -12.84
N LEU A 19 -0.26 -4.34 -12.45
CA LEU A 19 -0.83 -3.10 -12.97
C LEU A 19 0.20 -2.32 -13.78
N SER A 20 -0.27 -1.55 -14.76
CA SER A 20 0.53 -0.47 -15.36
C SER A 20 0.73 0.68 -14.36
N PRO A 21 1.74 1.54 -14.57
CA PRO A 21 1.94 2.73 -13.74
C PRO A 21 0.71 3.64 -13.67
N ALA A 22 0.00 3.82 -14.79
CA ALA A 22 -1.19 4.66 -14.85
C ALA A 22 -2.37 4.08 -14.06
N GLU A 23 -2.62 2.78 -14.17
CA GLU A 23 -3.66 2.10 -13.37
C GLU A 23 -3.33 2.16 -11.88
N PHE A 24 -2.05 2.02 -11.52
CA PHE A 24 -1.61 2.16 -10.14
C PHE A 24 -1.81 3.58 -9.61
N GLU A 25 -1.49 4.61 -10.39
CA GLU A 25 -1.71 6.00 -9.99
C GLU A 25 -3.19 6.29 -9.76
N ALA A 26 -4.08 5.84 -10.66
CA ALA A 26 -5.52 5.95 -10.49
C ALA A 26 -5.99 5.26 -9.19
N LEU A 27 -5.54 4.02 -8.95
CA LEU A 27 -5.88 3.28 -7.74
C LEU A 27 -5.34 3.95 -6.46
N SER A 28 -4.15 4.58 -6.53
CA SER A 28 -3.53 5.26 -5.40
C SER A 28 -4.38 6.43 -4.90
N VAL A 29 -5.03 7.16 -5.81
CA VAL A 29 -5.91 8.28 -5.45
C VAL A 29 -7.06 7.78 -4.58
N ASP A 30 -7.81 6.78 -5.04
CA ASP A 30 -8.94 6.22 -4.30
C ASP A 30 -8.50 5.57 -3.00
N PHE A 31 -7.41 4.80 -3.05
CA PHE A 31 -6.83 4.15 -1.87
C PHE A 31 -6.39 5.18 -0.81
N SER A 32 -5.91 6.36 -1.20
CA SER A 32 -5.49 7.40 -0.26
C SER A 32 -6.65 7.91 0.59
N VAL A 33 -7.82 8.07 -0.03
CA VAL A 33 -9.05 8.54 0.62
C VAL A 33 -9.54 7.47 1.60
N GLU A 34 -9.66 6.23 1.12
CA GLU A 34 -10.11 5.12 1.95
C GLU A 34 -9.16 4.82 3.11
N LEU A 35 -7.85 4.83 2.85
CA LEU A 35 -6.85 4.62 3.90
C LEU A 35 -6.94 5.72 4.97
N ARG A 36 -7.13 6.98 4.59
CA ARG A 36 -7.27 8.08 5.55
C ARG A 36 -8.55 7.95 6.36
N THR A 37 -9.67 7.64 5.71
CA THR A 37 -10.97 7.43 6.34
C THR A 37 -10.90 6.27 7.32
N TYR A 38 -10.36 5.12 6.89
CA TYR A 38 -10.17 3.95 7.74
C TYR A 38 -9.24 4.27 8.91
N MET A 39 -8.07 4.86 8.66
CA MET A 39 -7.10 5.20 9.71
C MET A 39 -7.61 6.24 10.69
N SER A 40 -8.63 7.02 10.35
CA SER A 40 -9.26 7.94 11.31
C SER A 40 -10.05 7.21 12.38
N LYS A 41 -10.58 6.01 12.07
CA LYS A 41 -11.48 5.23 12.94
C LYS A 41 -10.82 3.99 13.53
N TYR A 42 -10.00 3.29 12.74
CA TYR A 42 -9.49 1.96 13.07
C TYR A 42 -7.96 1.88 13.02
N THR A 43 -7.39 1.04 13.89
CA THR A 43 -5.99 0.63 13.90
C THR A 43 -5.70 -0.38 12.79
N PHE A 44 -4.43 -0.67 12.51
CA PHE A 44 -4.06 -1.72 11.54
C PHE A 44 -4.55 -3.13 11.95
N GLU A 45 -4.85 -3.34 13.23
CA GLU A 45 -5.45 -4.59 13.75
C GLU A 45 -6.98 -4.59 13.64
N GLY A 46 -7.59 -3.54 13.08
CA GLY A 46 -9.05 -3.40 12.97
C GLY A 46 -9.76 -2.94 14.24
N LYS A 47 -9.05 -2.68 15.34
CA LYS A 47 -9.62 -2.11 16.57
C LYS A 47 -9.92 -0.62 16.43
N GLU A 48 -10.98 -0.13 17.06
CA GLU A 48 -11.27 1.30 17.12
C GLU A 48 -10.11 2.10 17.75
N ARG A 49 -9.86 3.29 17.21
CA ARG A 49 -8.82 4.17 17.68
C ARG A 49 -9.31 5.05 18.82
N VAL A 50 -8.56 5.02 19.91
CA VAL A 50 -8.74 5.97 21.04
C VAL A 50 -7.98 7.28 20.81
N ARG A 51 -6.95 7.28 19.93
CA ARG A 51 -6.10 8.44 19.64
C ARG A 51 -6.09 8.77 18.16
N LEU A 52 -6.05 10.08 17.87
CA LEU A 52 -5.94 10.60 16.50
C LEU A 52 -4.75 9.97 15.75
N TYR A 53 -4.99 9.62 14.50
CA TYR A 53 -3.97 9.07 13.63
C TYR A 53 -2.93 10.13 13.27
N LYS A 54 -1.67 9.83 13.59
CA LYS A 54 -0.51 10.63 13.18
C LYS A 54 0.52 9.72 12.52
N PRO A 55 0.78 9.85 11.21
CA PRO A 55 1.83 9.10 10.54
C PRO A 55 3.19 9.38 11.21
N ARG A 56 3.99 8.32 11.43
CA ARG A 56 5.36 8.49 11.93
C ARG A 56 6.26 8.97 10.81
N LYS A 57 7.03 10.05 11.05
CA LYS A 57 8.01 10.59 10.10
C LYS A 57 9.05 9.57 9.63
N ARG A 58 9.39 8.57 10.46
CA ARG A 58 10.42 7.55 10.19
C ARG A 58 9.83 6.18 9.88
N SER A 59 8.68 6.15 9.18
CA SER A 59 8.06 4.91 8.74
C SER A 59 8.85 4.28 7.58
N SER A 60 8.91 2.94 7.53
CA SER A 60 9.47 2.18 6.41
C SER A 60 8.66 2.31 5.11
N LEU A 61 7.41 2.77 5.20
CA LEU A 61 6.49 3.06 4.11
C LEU A 61 5.92 4.47 4.30
N PRO A 62 6.72 5.51 3.98
CA PRO A 62 6.40 6.89 4.32
C PRO A 62 5.20 7.43 3.53
N THR A 63 5.03 7.03 2.26
CA THR A 63 3.94 7.53 1.42
C THR A 63 2.77 6.56 1.33
N VAL A 64 1.65 6.99 0.72
CA VAL A 64 0.49 6.14 0.48
C VAL A 64 0.80 5.13 -0.63
N GLU A 65 1.50 5.58 -1.66
CA GLU A 65 1.96 4.79 -2.80
C GLU A 65 2.89 3.66 -2.32
N ASP A 66 3.83 3.94 -1.42
CA ASP A 66 4.71 2.90 -0.86
C ASP A 66 3.92 1.81 -0.13
N LYS A 67 2.85 2.19 0.58
CA LYS A 67 1.97 1.23 1.28
C LYS A 67 1.14 0.41 0.30
N LEU A 68 0.53 1.06 -0.69
CA LEU A 68 -0.25 0.38 -1.72
C LEU A 68 0.63 -0.60 -2.51
N PHE A 69 1.81 -0.14 -2.95
CA PHE A 69 2.78 -0.97 -3.65
C PHE A 69 3.18 -2.18 -2.81
N PHE A 70 3.49 -1.99 -1.53
CA PHE A 70 3.79 -3.10 -0.63
C PHE A 70 2.65 -4.11 -0.56
N ILE A 71 1.40 -3.66 -0.40
CA ILE A 71 0.23 -4.54 -0.33
C ILE A 71 0.10 -5.37 -1.61
N LEU A 72 0.15 -4.72 -2.78
CA LEU A 72 0.01 -5.41 -4.07
C LEU A 72 1.11 -6.44 -4.31
N VAL A 73 2.37 -6.06 -4.05
CA VAL A 73 3.52 -6.97 -4.15
C VAL A 73 3.37 -8.12 -3.16
N PHE A 74 2.99 -7.85 -1.92
CA PHE A 74 2.78 -8.87 -0.90
C PHE A 74 1.70 -9.87 -1.32
N MET A 75 0.55 -9.38 -1.79
CA MET A 75 -0.55 -10.22 -2.27
C MET A 75 -0.13 -11.09 -3.47
N LYS A 76 0.68 -10.55 -4.38
CA LYS A 76 1.14 -11.30 -5.56
C LYS A 76 2.23 -12.33 -5.23
N THR A 77 3.15 -12.00 -4.34
CA THR A 77 4.30 -12.85 -3.97
C THR A 77 3.97 -13.89 -2.92
N ASN A 78 2.88 -13.70 -2.17
CA ASN A 78 2.40 -14.64 -1.16
C ASN A 78 0.99 -15.12 -1.51
N PRO A 79 0.80 -15.86 -2.63
CA PRO A 79 -0.44 -16.58 -2.85
C PRO A 79 -0.60 -17.54 -1.67
N ARG A 80 -1.64 -17.29 -0.85
CA ARG A 80 -2.00 -17.99 0.40
C ARG A 80 -1.18 -19.25 0.66
N LYS A 81 -0.29 -19.21 1.65
CA LYS A 81 0.13 -20.45 2.31
C LYS A 81 -1.12 -21.01 2.97
N GLU A 82 -1.73 -22.01 2.37
CA GLU A 82 -2.75 -22.81 3.04
C GLU A 82 -2.10 -23.36 4.31
N HIS A 83 -2.54 -22.84 5.46
CA HIS A 83 -2.23 -23.46 6.74
C HIS A 83 -3.00 -24.78 6.78
N HIS A 84 -2.32 -25.87 6.40
CA HIS A 84 -2.70 -27.22 6.79
C HIS A 84 -2.43 -27.44 8.29
#